data_AF-A0A852JZG5-F1
#
_entry.id   AF-A0A852JZG5-F1
#
_cell.length_a   1.000
_cell.length_b   1.000
_cell.length_c   1.000
_cell.angle_alpha   90.00
_cell.angle_beta   90.00
_cell.angle_gamma   90.00
#
_symmetry.space_group_name_H-M   'P 1'
#
loop_
_entity.id
_entity.type
_entity.pdbx_description
1 polymer ?
#
loop_
_entity_poly.entity_id
_entity_poly.type
_entity_poly.pdbx_seq_one_letter_code
_entity_poly.pdbx_strand_id
1 'polypeptide(L)' 'MVVQNTLPSIFKQAKISHQFFHQNVPALVGMFKITRDQARSIIVTCPDCQSYALPSVGAGVNPREFQSLQLWQTEVT' A
#
# COMPACT_ATOMS: atom_id res chain seq x y z
N MET A 1 -38.21 0.48 -12.80
CA MET A 1 -37.11 0.68 -11.84
C MET A 1 -35.83 0.26 -12.54
N VAL A 2 -35.09 1.21 -13.12
CA VAL A 2 -33.87 0.89 -13.89
C VAL A 2 -32.77 0.60 -12.88
N VAL A 3 -32.38 -0.67 -12.76
CA VAL A 3 -31.14 -1.02 -12.06
C VAL A 3 -30.01 -0.45 -12.92
N GLN A 4 -29.40 0.65 -12.48
CA GLN A 4 -28.25 1.26 -13.14
C GLN A 4 -27.08 0.28 -13.07
N ASN A 5 -26.92 -0.50 -14.14
CA ASN A 5 -25.78 -1.38 -14.37
C ASN A 5 -24.54 -0.61 -14.85
N THR A 6 -24.27 0.56 -14.26
CA THR A 6 -23.05 1.31 -14.56
C THR A 6 -21.91 0.71 -13.75
N LEU A 7 -21.39 -0.43 -14.19
CA LEU A 7 -20.13 -0.97 -13.68
C LEU A 7 -19.11 0.18 -13.69
N PRO A 8 -18.64 0.66 -12.52
CA PRO A 8 -17.61 1.69 -12.49
C PRO A 8 -16.38 1.13 -13.22
N SER A 9 -15.60 2.00 -13.86
CA SER A 9 -14.35 1.55 -14.48
C SER A 9 -13.54 0.74 -13.48
N ILE A 10 -12.81 -0.26 -13.97
CA ILE A 10 -12.02 -1.18 -13.13
C ILE A 10 -11.14 -0.42 -12.12
N PHE A 11 -10.61 0.75 -12.52
CA PHE A 11 -9.86 1.64 -11.65
C PHE A 11 -10.69 2.26 -10.51
N LYS A 12 -11.94 2.67 -10.79
CA LYS A 12 -12.86 3.18 -9.76
C LYS A 12 -13.32 2.06 -8.83
N GLN A 13 -13.52 0.84 -9.32
CA GLN A 13 -13.79 -0.32 -8.47
C GLN A 13 -12.60 -0.63 -7.55
N ALA A 14 -11.37 -0.56 -8.07
CA ALA A 14 -10.15 -0.73 -7.28
C ALA A 14 -10.03 0.32 -6.17
N LYS A 15 -10.40 1.58 -6.43
CA LYS A 15 -10.45 2.64 -5.41
C LYS A 15 -11.42 2.32 -4.27
N ILE A 16 -12.63 1.87 -4.61
CA ILE A 16 -13.66 1.52 -3.61
C ILE A 16 -13.21 0.30 -2.78
N SER A 17 -12.67 -0.73 -3.43
CA SER A 17 -12.12 -1.91 -2.75
C SER A 17 -10.98 -1.51 -1.81
N HIS A 18 -10.05 -0.67 -2.26
CA HIS A 18 -8.95 -0.21 -1.44
C HIS A 18 -9.42 0.63 -0.24
N GLN A 19 -10.45 1.48 -0.40
CA GLN A 19 -11.00 2.25 0.72
C GLN A 19 -11.58 1.36 1.82
N PHE A 20 -12.09 0.18 1.48
CA PHE A 20 -12.68 -0.73 2.47
C PHE A 20 -11.66 -1.71 3.08
N PHE A 21 -10.73 -2.22 2.27
CA PHE A 21 -9.81 -3.30 2.66
C PHE A 21 -8.35 -2.88 2.82
N HIS A 22 -7.99 -1.66 2.41
CA HIS A 22 -6.62 -1.14 2.39
C HIS A 22 -5.59 -2.09 1.74
N GLN A 23 -6.01 -2.77 0.67
CA GLN A 23 -5.19 -3.74 -0.08
C GLN A 23 -3.90 -3.10 -0.63
N ASN A 24 -2.79 -3.84 -0.58
CA ASN A 24 -1.49 -3.38 -1.09
C ASN A 24 -1.41 -3.38 -2.64
N VAL A 25 -0.31 -2.81 -3.19
CA VAL A 25 -0.13 -2.68 -4.64
C VAL A 25 -0.22 -4.03 -5.38
N PRO A 26 0.49 -5.11 -4.97
CA PRO A 26 0.35 -6.41 -5.63
C PRO A 26 -1.08 -6.95 -5.64
N ALA A 27 -1.82 -6.81 -4.54
CA ALA A 27 -3.20 -7.25 -4.45
C ALA A 27 -4.10 -6.50 -5.44
N LEU A 28 -3.96 -5.18 -5.53
CA LEU A 28 -4.75 -4.36 -6.46
C LEU A 28 -4.45 -4.70 -7.94
N VAL A 29 -3.17 -4.92 -8.28
CA VAL A 29 -2.75 -5.34 -9.63
C VAL A 29 -3.31 -6.73 -9.96
N GLY A 30 -3.22 -7.68 -9.03
CA GLY A 30 -3.71 -9.04 -9.24
C GLY A 30 -5.22 -9.13 -9.42
N MET A 31 -5.97 -8.43 -8.56
CA MET A 31 -7.43 -8.42 -8.48
C MET A 31 -8.08 -7.66 -9.65
N PHE A 32 -7.59 -6.45 -9.92
CA PHE A 32 -8.24 -5.52 -10.85
C PHE A 32 -7.49 -5.40 -12.18
N LYS A 33 -6.36 -6.09 -12.38
CA LYS A 33 -5.57 -6.01 -13.63
C LYS A 33 -5.20 -4.57 -14.04
N ILE A 34 -5.07 -3.67 -13.06
CA ILE A 34 -4.60 -2.29 -13.26
C ILE A 34 -3.07 -2.25 -13.27
N THR A 35 -2.48 -1.17 -13.81
CA THR A 35 -1.02 -1.03 -13.81
C THR A 35 -0.49 -0.80 -12.38
N ARG A 36 0.79 -1.10 -12.18
CA ARG A 36 1.43 -0.89 -10.87
C ARG A 36 1.41 0.59 -10.47
N ASP A 37 1.55 1.51 -11.42
CA ASP A 37 1.51 2.96 -11.15
C ASP A 37 0.10 3.44 -10.82
N GLN A 38 -0.92 2.88 -11.48
CA GLN A 38 -2.31 3.11 -11.10
C GLN A 38 -2.57 2.62 -9.67
N ALA A 39 -2.14 1.41 -9.32
CA ALA A 39 -2.29 0.89 -7.96
C ALA A 39 -1.53 1.75 -6.92
N ARG A 40 -0.32 2.22 -7.22
CA ARG A 40 0.42 3.17 -6.36
C ARG A 40 -0.36 4.47 -6.17
N SER A 41 -0.94 5.03 -7.23
CA SER A 41 -1.71 6.27 -7.13
C SER A 41 -2.91 6.12 -6.18
N ILE A 42 -3.58 4.96 -6.17
CA ILE A 42 -4.71 4.69 -5.27
C ILE A 42 -4.25 4.75 -3.81
N ILE A 43 -3.12 4.12 -3.49
CA ILE A 43 -2.58 4.08 -2.12
C ILE A 43 -2.09 5.45 -1.67
N VAL A 44 -1.36 6.19 -2.52
CA VAL A 44 -0.86 7.54 -2.19
C VAL A 44 -2.02 8.52 -1.95
N THR A 45 -3.14 8.34 -2.63
CA THR A 45 -4.34 9.16 -2.40
C THR A 45 -5.16 8.73 -1.19
N CYS A 46 -4.84 7.61 -0.53
CA CYS A 46 -5.55 7.13 0.64
C CYS A 46 -5.00 7.81 1.91
N PRO A 47 -5.79 8.64 2.62
CA PRO A 47 -5.32 9.37 3.80
C PRO A 47 -4.93 8.43 4.95
N ASP A 48 -5.68 7.34 5.14
CA ASP A 48 -5.40 6.36 6.19
C ASP A 48 -4.05 5.67 5.91
N CYS A 49 -3.84 5.18 4.69
CA CYS A 49 -2.57 4.57 4.31
C CYS A 49 -1.40 5.55 4.37
N GLN A 50 -1.61 6.83 4.06
CA GLN A 50 -0.58 7.86 4.15
C GLN A 50 -0.20 8.18 5.60
N SER A 51 -1.14 8.10 6.55
CA SER A 51 -0.85 8.30 7.97
C SER A 51 0.04 7.21 8.57
N TYR A 52 -0.04 5.98 8.03
CA TYR A 52 0.81 4.86 8.40
C TYR A 52 2.03 4.71 7.51
N ALA A 53 2.15 5.52 6.46
CA ALA A 53 3.35 5.54 5.65
C ALA A 53 4.48 6.04 6.56
N LEU A 54 5.41 5.14 6.89
CA LEU A 54 6.63 5.54 7.57
C LEU A 54 7.23 6.69 6.75
N PRO A 55 7.59 7.82 7.38
CA PRO A 55 8.41 8.80 6.69
C PRO A 55 9.56 8.02 6.09
N SER A 56 9.94 8.31 4.85
CA SER A 56 11.10 7.73 4.19
C SER A 56 12.30 7.86 5.13
N VAL A 57 12.51 6.89 6.01
CA VAL A 57 13.63 6.83 6.93
C VAL A 57 14.79 6.64 5.99
N GLY A 58 15.51 7.75 5.75
CA GLY A 58 16.63 7.79 4.84
C GLY A 58 17.50 6.59 5.11
N ALA A 59 17.82 5.86 4.04
CA ALA A 59 18.73 4.73 3.94
C ALA A 59 19.00 4.06 5.29
N GLY A 60 18.43 2.87 5.54
CA GLY A 60 18.66 2.07 6.75
C GLY A 60 20.14 1.91 7.08
N VAL A 61 20.71 2.92 7.72
CA VAL A 61 22.06 2.95 8.25
C VAL A 61 21.90 2.55 9.68
N ASN A 62 22.45 1.40 10.02
CA ASN A 62 22.55 0.96 11.40
C ASN A 62 23.29 2.07 12.20
N PRO A 63 22.64 2.74 13.16
CA PRO A 63 23.33 3.60 14.12
C PRO A 63 24.37 2.74 14.84
N ARG A 64 25.65 3.08 14.70
CA ARG A 64 26.76 2.28 15.26
C ARG A 64 26.82 2.26 16.80
N GLU A 65 25.82 2.81 17.50
CA GLU A 65 25.89 3.11 18.93
C GLU A 65 24.86 2.36 19.79
N PHE A 66 24.43 1.18 19.37
CA PHE A 66 23.59 0.34 20.24
C PHE A 66 24.44 -0.53 21.16
N GLN A 67 24.14 -0.47 22.47
CA GLN A 67 24.70 -1.39 23.45
C GLN A 67 24.10 -2.80 23.27
N SER A 68 24.83 -3.82 23.72
CA SER A 68 24.41 -5.22 23.60
C SER A 68 22.96 -5.44 24.10
N LEU A 69 22.17 -6.21 23.36
CA LEU A 69 20.77 -6.60 23.62
C LEU A 69 19.66 -5.56 23.36
N GLN A 70 19.95 -4.41 22.74
CA GLN A 70 18.91 -3.41 22.45
C GLN A 70 18.12 -3.65 21.16
N LEU A 71 18.70 -4.35 20.17
CA LEU A 71 18.05 -4.65 18.89
C LEU A 71 18.33 -6.08 18.45
N TRP A 72 17.29 -6.75 17.95
CA TRP A 72 17.41 -8.05 17.30
C TRP A 72 17.18 -7.86 15.80
N GLN A 73 18.24 -7.94 15.01
CA GLN A 73 18.15 -8.08 13.56
C GLN A 73 18.33 -9.56 13.22
N THR A 74 17.38 -10.14 12.49
CA THR A 74 17.50 -11.48 11.92
C THR A 74 17.49 -11.36 10.41
N GLU A 75 18.65 -11.54 9.81
CA GLU A 75 18.79 -11.76 8.36
C GLU A 75 18.66 -13.27 8.10
N VAL A 76 17.95 -13.66 7.04
CA VAL A 76 17.87 -15.06 6.61
C VAL A 76 18.38 -15.12 5.17
N THR A 77 19.45 -15.90 4.95
CA THR A 77 20.00 -16.25 3.62
C THR A 77 19.13 -17.24 2.86
#